data_AF-A0A8C2FIN8-F1
#
_entry.id   AF-A0A8C2FIN8-F1
#
_cell.length_a   1.000
_cell.length_b   1.000
_cell.length_c   1.000
_cell.angle_alpha   90.00
_cell.angle_beta   90.00
_cell.angle_gamma   90.00
#
_symmetry.space_group_name_H-M   'P 1'
#
loop_
_entity.id
_entity.type
_entity.pdbx_description
1 polymer ?
#
loop_
_entity_poly.entity_id
_entity_poly.type
_entity_poly.pdbx_seq_one_letter_code
_entity_poly.pdbx_strand_id
1 'polypeptide(L)'
;RLGLLLQLYLYLNSLFFLDFQANNLVFHTAVEHFRKSKTSAQGDMNSEQLNGSGSLPHIIISSVEHDSIKLTAKHLLKEGKADVTFVPVSKVTGRVEVEDVIAAIRPTTCLVSIMLANNETGIIMPIKDICHRVREVNKQRAASAPRILLHTDAAQAIGKIRVDAHELGVDYITIVGHKFYGPRIGALFVNDPGTTTPVYPLFFGGGQERNFRPGYDMVYCVVGFYAAELVSLNLAEYEAHFLDIRCYLEQKLLAVFGRDKINFNSHFPGSDILPNTCNVSILGRGLQGRRVLSTCRRLLASVGAACHSDRGDQ
;
A
#
# COMPACT_ATOMS: atom_id res chain seq x y z
N ARG A 1 -20.76 19.29 -14.73
CA ARG A 1 -19.34 19.71 -14.61
C ARG A 1 -19.03 20.30 -13.23
N LEU A 2 -19.83 21.19 -12.64
CA LEU A 2 -19.67 21.62 -11.23
C LEU A 2 -19.97 20.53 -10.18
N GLY A 3 -20.85 19.57 -10.49
CA GLY A 3 -21.26 18.52 -9.53
C GLY A 3 -20.16 17.51 -9.16
N LEU A 4 -19.24 17.20 -10.08
CA LEU A 4 -18.13 16.27 -9.82
C LEU A 4 -17.01 16.93 -9.01
N LEU A 5 -16.76 18.22 -9.27
CA LEU A 5 -15.92 19.07 -8.42
C LEU A 5 -16.49 19.14 -7.00
N LEU A 6 -17.82 19.22 -6.83
CA LEU A 6 -18.47 19.15 -5.52
C LEU A 6 -18.32 17.78 -4.83
N GLN A 7 -18.32 16.69 -5.61
CA GLN A 7 -18.13 15.34 -5.09
C GLN A 7 -16.67 15.11 -4.68
N LEU A 8 -15.70 15.58 -5.47
CA LEU A 8 -14.30 15.68 -5.09
C LEU A 8 -14.08 16.66 -3.93
N TYR A 9 -14.89 17.72 -3.80
CA TYR A 9 -14.86 18.66 -2.66
C TYR A 9 -15.43 18.07 -1.37
N LEU A 10 -16.36 17.12 -1.46
CA LEU A 10 -16.78 16.31 -0.32
C LEU A 10 -15.71 15.28 0.06
N TYR A 11 -14.98 14.72 -0.93
CA TYR A 11 -13.80 13.87 -0.69
C TYR A 11 -12.54 14.64 -0.25
N LEU A 12 -12.45 15.96 -0.49
CA LEU A 12 -11.35 16.82 -0.02
C LEU A 12 -11.23 16.85 1.51
N ASN A 13 -12.32 16.57 2.24
CA ASN A 13 -12.26 16.39 3.69
C ASN A 13 -11.57 15.09 4.12
N SER A 14 -11.35 14.14 3.22
CA SER A 14 -10.76 12.82 3.53
C SER A 14 -9.44 12.58 2.78
N LEU A 15 -9.05 13.47 1.87
CA LEU A 15 -7.83 13.35 1.07
C LEU A 15 -6.80 14.39 1.51
N PHE A 16 -5.56 13.94 1.70
CA PHE A 16 -4.41 14.82 1.95
C PHE A 16 -3.43 14.76 0.80
N PHE A 17 -3.05 15.92 0.25
CA PHE A 17 -1.96 15.98 -0.72
C PHE A 17 -0.64 15.82 0.01
N LEU A 18 -0.04 14.66 -0.18
CA LEU A 18 1.25 14.34 0.40
C LEU A 18 2.28 14.22 -0.71
N ASP A 19 3.49 14.67 -0.39
CA ASP A 19 4.65 14.19 -1.11
C ASP A 19 4.81 12.67 -0.89
N PHE A 20 5.86 12.03 -1.42
CA PHE A 20 6.14 10.58 -1.38
C PHE A 20 6.16 9.86 0.01
N GLN A 21 5.67 10.48 1.08
CA GLN A 21 5.77 10.05 2.47
C GLN A 21 4.45 9.58 3.09
N ALA A 22 3.40 9.37 2.30
CA ALA A 22 2.08 8.89 2.77
C ALA A 22 2.20 7.66 3.69
N ASN A 23 2.95 6.65 3.26
CA ASN A 23 3.24 5.45 4.03
C ASN A 23 3.91 5.76 5.38
N ASN A 24 4.87 6.70 5.41
CA ASN A 24 5.56 7.07 6.66
C ASN A 24 4.62 7.78 7.64
N LEU A 25 3.72 8.63 7.13
CA LEU A 25 2.74 9.34 7.96
C LEU A 25 1.81 8.37 8.68
N VAL A 26 1.35 7.32 7.99
CA VAL A 26 0.51 6.26 8.58
C VAL A 26 1.24 5.54 9.71
N PHE A 27 2.49 5.13 9.49
CA PHE A 27 3.29 4.41 10.49
C PHE A 27 3.57 5.29 11.70
N HIS A 28 3.95 6.55 11.48
CA HIS A 28 4.12 7.52 12.54
C HIS A 28 2.83 7.73 13.33
N THR A 29 1.72 7.93 12.63
CA THR A 29 0.40 8.13 13.23
C THR A 29 0.00 6.95 14.12
N ALA A 30 0.17 5.71 13.66
CA ALA A 30 -0.20 4.53 14.43
C ALA A 30 0.64 4.37 15.71
N VAL A 31 1.94 4.64 15.63
CA VAL A 31 2.86 4.60 16.78
C VAL A 31 2.51 5.69 17.79
N GLU A 32 2.33 6.93 17.33
CA GLU A 32 1.97 8.06 18.20
C GLU A 32 0.59 7.90 18.82
N HIS A 33 -0.39 7.41 18.05
CA HIS A 33 -1.73 7.12 18.56
C HIS A 33 -1.68 6.08 19.69
N PHE A 34 -0.94 4.99 19.48
CA PHE A 34 -0.77 3.95 20.48
C PHE A 34 -0.16 4.51 21.77
N ARG A 35 0.92 5.28 21.67
CA ARG A 35 1.59 5.88 22.84
C ARG A 35 0.65 6.78 23.63
N LYS A 36 -0.04 7.71 22.94
CA LYS A 36 -1.00 8.61 23.57
C LYS A 36 -2.15 7.86 24.23
N SER A 37 -2.66 6.81 23.60
CA SER A 37 -3.72 5.97 24.18
C SER A 37 -3.30 5.28 25.49
N LYS A 38 -2.02 4.95 25.65
CA LYS A 38 -1.48 4.38 26.89
C LYS A 38 -1.28 5.41 27.99
N THR A 39 -0.75 6.59 27.66
CA THR A 39 -0.59 7.69 28.62
C THR A 39 -1.94 8.13 29.19
N SER A 40 -2.96 8.28 28.35
CA SER A 40 -4.32 8.63 28.80
C SER A 40 -4.95 7.57 29.71
N ALA A 41 -4.56 6.30 29.58
CA ALA A 41 -5.06 5.21 30.41
C ALA A 41 -4.32 5.09 31.77
N GLN A 42 -3.13 5.70 31.91
CA GLN A 42 -2.27 5.57 33.10
C GLN A 42 -2.32 6.77 34.06
N GLY A 43 -3.02 7.87 33.72
CA GLY A 43 -3.09 9.08 34.53
C GLY A 43 -1.79 9.92 34.48
N ASP A 44 -1.90 11.23 34.74
CA ASP A 44 -0.83 12.23 34.64
C ASP A 44 0.34 11.95 35.63
N MET A 45 1.19 10.99 35.30
CA MET A 45 2.51 10.82 35.90
C MET A 45 3.55 11.32 34.90
N ASN A 46 4.11 12.50 35.20
CA ASN A 46 5.24 13.21 34.58
C ASN A 46 5.78 12.63 33.24
N SER A 47 5.54 13.38 32.17
CA SER A 47 5.88 13.11 30.77
C SER A 47 7.38 13.01 30.45
N GLU A 48 8.29 13.19 31.40
CA GLU A 48 9.74 13.11 31.18
C GLU A 48 10.37 11.79 31.64
N GLN A 49 9.59 10.85 32.20
CA GLN A 49 10.10 9.59 32.77
C GLN A 49 9.46 8.29 32.24
N LEU A 50 8.85 8.31 31.04
CA LEU A 50 8.28 7.11 30.38
C LEU A 50 9.23 6.43 29.38
N ASN A 51 10.53 6.72 29.43
CA ASN A 51 11.55 5.93 28.74
C ASN A 51 11.87 4.68 29.58
N GLY A 52 11.02 3.65 29.55
CA GLY A 52 11.49 2.33 29.99
C GLY A 52 10.50 1.24 30.43
N SER A 53 9.18 1.45 30.52
CA SER A 53 8.28 0.36 31.00
C SER A 53 6.89 0.30 30.36
N GLY A 54 6.69 0.92 29.19
CA GLY A 54 5.49 0.77 28.37
C GLY A 54 5.64 -0.34 27.33
N SER A 55 4.63 -1.20 27.17
CA SER A 55 4.60 -2.20 26.09
C SER A 55 4.75 -1.54 24.72
N LEU A 56 5.65 -2.01 23.86
CA LEU A 56 5.84 -1.43 22.52
C LEU A 56 4.60 -1.61 21.63
N PRO A 57 4.27 -0.63 20.76
CA PRO A 57 3.28 -0.83 19.72
C PRO A 57 3.72 -1.94 18.77
N HIS A 58 2.77 -2.73 18.28
CA HIS A 58 3.03 -3.80 17.32
C HIS A 58 2.38 -3.50 15.97
N ILE A 59 3.14 -3.71 14.89
CA ILE A 59 2.71 -3.47 13.50
C ILE A 59 2.78 -4.78 12.71
N ILE A 60 1.76 -5.03 11.89
CA ILE A 60 1.69 -6.19 11.00
C ILE A 60 1.80 -5.70 9.56
N ILE A 61 2.74 -6.27 8.80
CA ILE A 61 2.88 -6.05 7.36
C ILE A 61 3.09 -7.38 6.62
N SER A 62 2.91 -7.40 5.30
CA SER A 62 3.28 -8.59 4.51
C SER A 62 4.78 -8.66 4.27
N SER A 63 5.29 -9.82 3.87
CA SER A 63 6.70 -10.00 3.50
C SER A 63 7.06 -9.41 2.13
N VAL A 64 6.06 -9.04 1.32
CA VAL A 64 6.22 -8.62 -0.09
C VAL A 64 5.87 -7.15 -0.33
N GLU A 65 5.84 -6.36 0.74
CA GLU A 65 5.59 -4.91 0.67
C GLU A 65 6.68 -4.16 -0.10
N HIS A 66 6.29 -3.02 -0.68
CA HIS A 66 7.22 -2.06 -1.27
C HIS A 66 8.20 -1.52 -0.21
N ASP A 67 9.39 -1.11 -0.63
CA ASP A 67 10.46 -0.58 0.22
C ASP A 67 10.01 0.57 1.13
N SER A 68 9.10 1.44 0.66
CA SER A 68 8.56 2.54 1.48
C SER A 68 7.77 2.07 2.71
N ILE A 69 7.30 0.83 2.71
CA ILE A 69 6.64 0.19 3.87
C ILE A 69 7.67 -0.65 4.62
N LYS A 70 8.36 -1.54 3.91
CA LYS A 70 9.30 -2.51 4.49
C LYS A 70 10.44 -1.83 5.23
N LEU A 71 11.06 -0.80 4.64
CA LEU A 71 12.19 -0.09 5.26
C LEU A 71 11.74 0.77 6.43
N THR A 72 10.57 1.39 6.35
CA THR A 72 9.97 2.15 7.46
C THR A 72 9.68 1.25 8.65
N ALA A 73 9.08 0.08 8.42
CA ALA A 73 8.85 -0.92 9.47
C ALA A 73 10.16 -1.43 10.08
N LYS A 74 11.15 -1.78 9.24
CA LYS A 74 12.48 -2.21 9.70
C LYS A 74 13.19 -1.12 10.51
N HIS A 75 13.05 0.14 10.12
CA HIS A 75 13.62 1.25 10.87
C HIS A 75 12.99 1.36 12.26
N LEU A 76 11.65 1.32 12.37
CA LEU A 76 10.98 1.35 13.68
C LEU A 76 11.37 0.18 14.59
N LEU A 77 11.52 -1.01 14.02
CA LEU A 77 11.99 -2.19 14.73
C LEU A 77 13.42 -2.01 15.24
N LYS A 78 14.33 -1.55 14.38
CA LYS A 78 15.74 -1.32 14.73
C LYS A 78 15.90 -0.27 15.84
N GLU A 79 15.10 0.78 15.80
CA GLU A 79 15.11 1.86 16.80
C GLU A 79 14.38 1.50 18.10
N GLY A 80 13.84 0.28 18.22
CA GLY A 80 13.05 -0.13 19.39
C GLY A 80 11.78 0.70 19.59
N LYS A 81 11.24 1.31 18.52
CA LYS A 81 10.05 2.17 18.58
C LYS A 81 8.74 1.40 18.41
N ALA A 82 8.79 0.25 17.75
CA ALA A 82 7.68 -0.66 17.55
C ALA A 82 8.19 -2.09 17.29
N ASP A 83 7.41 -3.09 17.67
CA ASP A 83 7.58 -4.47 17.17
C ASP A 83 6.93 -4.59 15.80
N VAL A 84 7.47 -5.48 14.96
CA VAL A 84 6.93 -5.72 13.61
C VAL A 84 6.84 -7.21 13.33
N THR A 85 5.68 -7.67 12.88
CA THR A 85 5.49 -9.00 12.29
C THR A 85 5.39 -8.88 10.78
N PHE A 86 6.24 -9.65 10.08
CA PHE A 86 6.20 -9.81 8.63
C PHE A 86 5.45 -11.11 8.29
N VAL A 87 4.21 -11.01 7.84
CA VAL A 87 3.38 -12.16 7.47
C VAL A 87 3.84 -12.66 6.10
N PRO A 88 4.27 -13.92 5.96
CA PRO A 88 4.66 -14.47 4.68
C PRO A 88 3.45 -14.59 3.75
N VAL A 89 3.69 -14.46 2.45
CA VAL A 89 2.69 -14.86 1.45
C VAL A 89 2.69 -16.38 1.26
N SER A 90 1.53 -16.92 0.93
CA SER A 90 1.38 -18.34 0.62
C SER A 90 2.14 -18.68 -0.66
N LYS A 91 2.87 -19.80 -0.63
CA LYS A 91 3.54 -20.35 -1.84
C LYS A 91 2.54 -20.94 -2.84
N VAL A 92 1.29 -21.16 -2.42
CA VAL A 92 0.23 -21.77 -3.24
C VAL A 92 -0.61 -20.72 -3.94
N THR A 93 -0.93 -19.62 -3.25
CA THR A 93 -1.80 -18.55 -3.77
C THR A 93 -1.01 -17.29 -4.15
N GLY A 94 0.24 -17.13 -3.66
CA GLY A 94 1.05 -15.93 -3.89
C GLY A 94 0.53 -14.67 -3.19
N ARG A 95 -0.55 -14.76 -2.41
CA ARG A 95 -1.11 -13.68 -1.59
C ARG A 95 -0.94 -13.97 -0.10
N VAL A 96 -1.16 -12.97 0.72
CA VAL A 96 -1.27 -13.16 2.17
C VAL A 96 -2.60 -13.86 2.48
N GLU A 97 -2.58 -14.81 3.42
CA GLU A 97 -3.80 -15.46 3.90
C GLU A 97 -4.40 -14.68 5.06
N VAL A 98 -5.73 -14.55 5.07
CA VAL A 98 -6.45 -13.76 6.07
C VAL A 98 -6.18 -14.30 7.47
N GLU A 99 -6.19 -15.62 7.64
CA GLU A 99 -5.96 -16.24 8.95
C GLU A 99 -4.56 -15.99 9.49
N ASP A 100 -3.54 -15.92 8.63
CA ASP A 100 -2.16 -15.63 9.06
C ASP A 100 -2.04 -14.20 9.60
N VAL A 101 -2.76 -13.25 9.00
CA VAL A 101 -2.84 -11.86 9.50
C VAL A 101 -3.55 -11.81 10.85
N ILE A 102 -4.67 -12.54 11.01
CA ILE A 102 -5.42 -12.57 12.26
C ILE A 102 -4.63 -13.26 13.38
N ALA A 103 -3.96 -14.37 13.08
CA ALA A 103 -3.10 -15.08 14.03
C ALA A 103 -1.91 -14.24 14.50
N ALA A 104 -1.44 -13.28 13.68
CA ALA A 104 -0.37 -12.37 14.05
C ALA A 104 -0.81 -11.23 15.00
N ILE A 105 -2.12 -11.05 15.24
CA ILE A 105 -2.62 -9.97 16.11
C ILE A 105 -2.23 -10.20 17.57
N ARG A 106 -1.71 -9.15 18.20
CA ARG A 106 -1.30 -9.08 19.60
C ARG A 106 -2.14 -8.05 20.37
N PRO A 107 -2.12 -8.07 21.72
CA PRO A 107 -2.75 -7.02 22.52
C PRO A 107 -2.23 -5.61 22.21
N THR A 108 -0.98 -5.49 21.76
CA THR A 108 -0.37 -4.21 21.38
C THR A 108 -0.43 -3.87 19.90
N THR A 109 -1.07 -4.71 19.06
CA THR A 109 -1.22 -4.39 17.63
C THR A 109 -1.97 -3.08 17.46
N CYS A 110 -1.37 -2.13 16.75
CA CYS A 110 -1.97 -0.83 16.44
C CYS A 110 -2.18 -0.60 14.95
N LEU A 111 -1.49 -1.34 14.07
CA LEU A 111 -1.59 -1.17 12.62
C LEU A 111 -1.46 -2.51 11.89
N VAL A 112 -2.35 -2.74 10.94
CA VAL A 112 -2.20 -3.73 9.87
C VAL A 112 -2.05 -2.96 8.55
N SER A 113 -0.92 -3.14 7.88
CA SER A 113 -0.59 -2.46 6.62
C SER A 113 -0.20 -3.48 5.57
N ILE A 114 -1.08 -3.71 4.60
CA ILE A 114 -0.87 -4.69 3.52
C ILE A 114 -1.09 -3.99 2.18
N MET A 115 -0.15 -4.10 1.23
CA MET A 115 -0.35 -3.54 -0.11
C MET A 115 -1.56 -4.16 -0.82
N LEU A 116 -2.28 -3.37 -1.61
CA LEU A 116 -3.47 -3.86 -2.33
C LEU A 116 -3.09 -4.79 -3.49
N ALA A 117 -2.06 -4.41 -4.24
CA ALA A 117 -1.58 -5.18 -5.37
C ALA A 117 -0.05 -5.15 -5.43
N ASN A 118 0.57 -6.32 -5.54
CA ASN A 118 2.02 -6.44 -5.57
C ASN A 118 2.60 -5.83 -6.85
N ASN A 119 3.67 -5.03 -6.70
CA ASN A 119 4.26 -4.29 -7.81
C ASN A 119 5.11 -5.12 -8.78
N GLU A 120 5.42 -6.37 -8.44
CA GLU A 120 6.24 -7.25 -9.27
C GLU A 120 5.39 -8.31 -9.96
N THR A 121 4.52 -8.99 -9.21
CA THR A 121 3.66 -10.06 -9.71
C THR A 121 2.30 -9.56 -10.16
N GLY A 122 1.84 -8.41 -9.66
CA GLY A 122 0.49 -7.91 -9.89
C GLY A 122 -0.58 -8.61 -9.04
N ILE A 123 -0.22 -9.57 -8.18
CA ILE A 123 -1.19 -10.30 -7.35
C ILE A 123 -1.92 -9.35 -6.41
N ILE A 124 -3.24 -9.50 -6.34
CA ILE A 124 -4.13 -8.69 -5.50
C ILE A 124 -4.29 -9.37 -4.14
N MET A 125 -4.09 -8.61 -3.06
CA MET A 125 -4.24 -9.08 -1.68
C MET A 125 -5.70 -9.01 -1.23
N PRO A 126 -6.16 -9.89 -0.32
CA PRO A 126 -7.56 -9.96 0.11
C PRO A 126 -7.88 -8.87 1.16
N ILE A 127 -7.67 -7.60 0.81
CA ILE A 127 -7.76 -6.46 1.74
C ILE A 127 -9.14 -6.34 2.38
N LYS A 128 -10.21 -6.54 1.60
CA LYS A 128 -11.60 -6.48 2.09
C LYS A 128 -11.84 -7.49 3.22
N ASP A 129 -11.40 -8.73 3.04
CA ASP A 129 -11.60 -9.80 4.01
C ASP A 129 -10.74 -9.59 5.26
N ILE A 130 -9.49 -9.13 5.07
CA ILE A 130 -8.61 -8.72 6.18
C ILE A 130 -9.28 -7.62 7.01
N CYS A 131 -9.76 -6.56 6.35
CA CYS A 131 -10.41 -5.43 7.03
C CYS A 131 -11.66 -5.88 7.78
N HIS A 132 -12.50 -6.72 7.16
CA HIS A 132 -13.67 -7.29 7.82
C HIS A 132 -13.29 -8.04 9.10
N ARG A 133 -12.33 -8.96 9.02
CA ARG A 133 -11.92 -9.78 10.16
C ARG A 133 -11.22 -8.98 11.26
N VAL A 134 -10.38 -8.01 10.91
CA VAL A 134 -9.74 -7.10 11.89
C VAL A 134 -10.77 -6.22 12.59
N ARG A 135 -11.84 -5.80 11.90
CA ARG A 135 -12.95 -5.06 12.52
C ARG A 135 -13.71 -5.91 13.54
N GLU A 136 -13.97 -7.18 13.25
CA GLU A 136 -14.56 -8.10 14.23
C GLU A 136 -13.65 -8.29 15.45
N VAL A 137 -12.33 -8.41 15.23
CA VAL A 137 -11.36 -8.41 16.33
C VAL A 137 -11.45 -7.13 17.14
N ASN A 138 -11.48 -5.96 16.49
CA ASN A 138 -11.58 -4.66 17.16
C ASN A 138 -12.81 -4.53 18.08
N LYS A 139 -13.96 -5.11 17.71
CA LYS A 139 -15.17 -5.12 18.56
C LYS A 139 -14.98 -5.91 19.87
N GLN A 140 -14.06 -6.88 19.87
CA GLN A 140 -13.80 -7.78 20.99
C GLN A 140 -12.56 -7.36 21.81
N ARG A 141 -11.82 -6.34 21.37
CA ARG A 141 -10.62 -5.86 22.07
C ARG A 141 -11.02 -5.19 23.39
N ALA A 142 -10.17 -5.38 24.41
CA ALA A 142 -10.32 -4.69 25.68
C ALA A 142 -10.28 -3.16 25.45
N ALA A 143 -11.07 -2.40 26.23
CA ALA A 143 -11.11 -0.94 26.13
C ALA A 143 -9.74 -0.26 26.36
N SER A 144 -8.82 -0.95 27.05
CA SER A 144 -7.44 -0.49 27.31
C SER A 144 -6.45 -0.79 26.18
N ALA A 145 -6.88 -1.49 25.13
CA ALA A 145 -6.12 -1.72 23.91
C ALA A 145 -6.64 -0.79 22.82
N PRO A 146 -5.76 -0.02 22.14
CA PRO A 146 -6.22 0.78 21.03
C PRO A 146 -6.77 -0.10 19.90
N ARG A 147 -7.69 0.50 19.16
CA ARG A 147 -8.21 -0.04 17.91
C ARG A 147 -7.05 -0.29 16.94
N ILE A 148 -7.07 -1.44 16.27
CA ILE A 148 -6.16 -1.73 15.16
C ILE A 148 -6.59 -0.92 13.95
N LEU A 149 -5.68 -0.06 13.48
CA LEU A 149 -5.86 0.73 12.26
C LEU A 149 -5.53 -0.10 11.01
N LEU A 150 -6.23 0.18 9.92
CA LEU A 150 -6.13 -0.56 8.66
C LEU A 150 -5.57 0.32 7.53
N HIS A 151 -4.44 -0.06 6.96
CA HIS A 151 -3.82 0.66 5.85
C HIS A 151 -3.61 -0.26 4.64
N THR A 152 -3.81 0.29 3.45
CA THR A 152 -3.41 -0.37 2.21
C THR A 152 -2.62 0.56 1.30
N ASP A 153 -1.48 0.08 0.80
CA ASP A 153 -0.76 0.74 -0.29
C ASP A 153 -1.42 0.38 -1.62
N ALA A 154 -2.13 1.33 -2.22
CA ALA A 154 -2.86 1.15 -3.47
C ALA A 154 -2.11 1.71 -4.69
N ALA A 155 -0.81 2.00 -4.56
CA ALA A 155 -0.01 2.63 -5.62
C ALA A 155 -0.13 1.92 -6.97
N GLN A 156 -0.20 0.59 -6.98
CA GLN A 156 -0.31 -0.18 -8.22
C GLN A 156 -1.73 -0.46 -8.67
N ALA A 157 -2.73 -0.34 -7.79
CA ALA A 157 -4.12 -0.67 -8.11
C ALA A 157 -4.87 0.49 -8.75
N ILE A 158 -4.67 1.72 -8.25
CA ILE A 158 -5.36 2.91 -8.75
C ILE A 158 -5.04 3.12 -10.24
N GLY A 159 -6.08 3.36 -11.03
CA GLY A 159 -5.99 3.51 -12.49
C GLY A 159 -5.97 2.20 -13.27
N LYS A 160 -6.02 1.04 -12.59
CA LYS A 160 -5.98 -0.29 -13.24
C LYS A 160 -7.16 -1.17 -12.85
N ILE A 161 -7.62 -1.06 -11.61
CA ILE A 161 -8.80 -1.75 -11.08
C ILE A 161 -9.62 -0.78 -10.22
N ARG A 162 -10.88 -1.13 -9.91
CA ARG A 162 -11.71 -0.37 -8.97
C ARG A 162 -11.10 -0.40 -7.57
N VAL A 163 -10.92 0.78 -6.98
CA VAL A 163 -10.48 0.94 -5.59
C VAL A 163 -11.47 1.87 -4.90
N ASP A 164 -12.19 1.34 -3.91
CA ASP A 164 -13.16 2.09 -3.12
C ASP A 164 -12.86 1.88 -1.64
N ALA A 165 -12.59 2.96 -0.91
CA ALA A 165 -12.16 2.88 0.47
C ALA A 165 -13.23 2.31 1.40
N HIS A 166 -14.50 2.62 1.14
CA HIS A 166 -15.62 2.13 1.94
C HIS A 166 -15.86 0.64 1.68
N GLU A 167 -15.78 0.20 0.42
CA GLU A 167 -15.89 -1.23 0.07
C GLU A 167 -14.74 -2.07 0.64
N LEU A 168 -13.51 -1.55 0.61
CA LEU A 168 -12.34 -2.20 1.18
C LEU A 168 -12.37 -2.20 2.72
N GLY A 169 -12.92 -1.14 3.31
CA GLY A 169 -13.03 -1.02 4.76
C GLY A 169 -11.72 -0.61 5.46
N VAL A 170 -10.86 0.10 4.76
CA VAL A 170 -9.58 0.61 5.28
C VAL A 170 -9.72 1.98 5.92
N ASP A 171 -8.81 2.29 6.84
CA ASP A 171 -8.68 3.61 7.46
C ASP A 171 -7.79 4.54 6.63
N TYR A 172 -6.82 3.96 5.93
CA TYR A 172 -5.82 4.67 5.14
C TYR A 172 -5.61 4.03 3.77
N ILE A 173 -5.51 4.85 2.71
CA ILE A 173 -5.04 4.41 1.38
C ILE A 173 -3.92 5.32 0.89
N THR A 174 -2.77 4.74 0.59
CA THR A 174 -1.71 5.45 -0.13
C THR A 174 -1.99 5.50 -1.63
N ILE A 175 -1.91 6.71 -2.19
CA ILE A 175 -2.16 7.03 -3.60
C ILE A 175 -0.89 7.61 -4.21
N VAL A 176 -0.52 7.16 -5.42
CA VAL A 176 0.72 7.56 -6.09
C VAL A 176 0.44 8.00 -7.53
N GLY A 177 0.55 9.30 -7.81
CA GLY A 177 0.15 9.96 -9.06
C GLY A 177 0.77 9.34 -10.31
N HIS A 178 2.10 9.22 -10.32
CA HIS A 178 2.84 8.74 -11.48
C HIS A 178 2.62 7.24 -11.82
N LYS A 179 1.78 6.54 -11.06
CA LYS A 179 1.36 5.15 -11.34
C LYS A 179 0.04 5.06 -12.12
N PHE A 180 -0.65 6.18 -12.29
CA PHE A 180 -1.88 6.33 -13.06
C PHE A 180 -1.81 7.55 -14.00
N TYR A 181 -0.63 7.78 -14.60
CA TYR A 181 -0.37 8.87 -15.56
C TYR A 181 -0.48 10.30 -14.97
N GLY A 182 -0.53 10.43 -13.65
CA GLY A 182 -0.42 11.71 -12.97
C GLY A 182 1.03 12.18 -12.74
N PRO A 183 1.20 13.38 -12.16
CA PRO A 183 2.52 13.88 -11.78
C PRO A 183 3.16 13.04 -10.67
N ARG A 184 4.46 13.25 -10.46
CA ARG A 184 5.26 12.63 -9.40
C ARG A 184 4.94 13.23 -8.02
N ILE A 185 3.69 13.10 -7.61
CA ILE A 185 3.14 13.46 -6.30
C ILE A 185 2.30 12.29 -5.78
N GLY A 186 1.87 12.35 -4.52
CA GLY A 186 0.99 11.35 -3.93
C GLY A 186 -0.18 11.98 -3.16
N ALA A 187 -0.96 11.12 -2.56
CA ALA A 187 -1.96 11.50 -1.57
C ALA A 187 -2.15 10.37 -0.55
N LEU A 188 -2.69 10.72 0.61
CA LEU A 188 -3.19 9.77 1.59
C LEU A 188 -4.67 10.02 1.77
N PHE A 189 -5.48 9.02 1.42
CA PHE A 189 -6.86 8.98 1.90
C PHE A 189 -6.86 8.56 3.36
N VAL A 190 -7.67 9.25 4.16
CA VAL A 190 -7.95 8.92 5.55
C VAL A 190 -9.46 8.90 5.74
N ASN A 191 -9.99 7.80 6.26
CA ASN A 191 -11.42 7.70 6.55
C ASN A 191 -11.78 8.56 7.78
N ASP A 192 -12.53 9.64 7.61
CA ASP A 192 -12.94 10.55 8.70
C ASP A 192 -11.75 11.05 9.56
N PRO A 193 -10.82 11.83 8.97
CA PRO A 193 -9.59 12.23 9.64
C PRO A 193 -9.84 13.13 10.85
N GLY A 194 -9.18 12.81 11.95
CA GLY A 194 -9.27 13.57 13.20
C GLY A 194 -10.55 13.28 14.02
N THR A 195 -11.47 12.47 13.51
CA THR A 195 -12.64 11.99 14.26
C THR A 195 -12.50 10.52 14.58
N THR A 196 -12.82 9.61 13.64
CA THR A 196 -12.71 8.17 13.88
C THR A 196 -11.32 7.61 13.58
N THR A 197 -10.56 8.31 12.72
CA THR A 197 -9.21 7.89 12.33
C THR A 197 -8.20 8.97 12.71
N PRO A 198 -7.22 8.65 13.57
CA PRO A 198 -6.21 9.61 13.99
C PRO A 198 -5.29 9.98 12.83
N VAL A 199 -4.72 11.18 12.87
CA VAL A 199 -3.62 11.61 12.00
C VAL A 199 -2.69 12.48 12.83
N TYR A 200 -1.42 12.10 12.94
CA TYR A 200 -0.40 12.90 13.61
C TYR A 200 0.62 13.38 12.58
N PRO A 201 0.88 14.69 12.47
CA PRO A 201 1.71 15.24 11.42
C PRO A 201 3.20 14.90 11.61
N LEU A 202 3.88 14.57 10.51
CA LEU A 202 5.35 14.41 10.49
C LEU A 202 6.10 15.76 10.51
N PHE A 203 5.44 16.81 10.02
CA PHE A 203 6.01 18.15 9.85
C PHE A 203 5.14 19.18 10.56
N PHE A 204 5.76 20.27 11.03
CA PHE A 204 5.07 21.37 11.70
C PHE A 204 5.29 22.66 10.90
N GLY A 205 4.26 23.51 10.77
CA GLY A 205 4.33 24.69 9.92
C GLY A 205 3.00 25.44 9.78
N GLY A 206 2.84 26.15 8.67
CA GLY A 206 1.83 27.21 8.47
C GLY A 206 0.37 26.78 8.24
N GLY A 207 -0.05 25.61 8.72
CA GLY A 207 -1.47 25.23 8.74
C GLY A 207 -2.10 24.68 7.46
N GLN A 208 -1.33 24.49 6.39
CA GLN A 208 -1.81 23.84 5.16
C GLN A 208 -2.26 22.40 5.43
N GLU A 209 -3.12 21.86 4.56
CA GLU A 209 -3.71 20.52 4.69
C GLU A 209 -4.27 20.25 6.10
N ARG A 210 -4.94 21.27 6.70
CA ARG A 210 -5.56 21.21 8.03
C ARG A 210 -4.56 20.87 9.16
N ASN A 211 -3.31 21.31 9.04
CA ASN A 211 -2.16 20.99 9.90
C ASN A 211 -1.65 19.54 9.82
N PHE A 212 -2.26 18.65 9.03
CA PHE A 212 -1.80 17.27 8.94
C PHE A 212 -0.57 17.13 8.04
N ARG A 213 -0.43 18.02 7.04
CA ARG A 213 0.80 18.20 6.27
C ARG A 213 1.00 19.68 5.93
N PRO A 214 1.72 20.43 6.77
CA PRO A 214 2.05 21.81 6.44
C PRO A 214 3.05 21.89 5.28
N GLY A 215 3.07 23.04 4.61
CA GLY A 215 3.87 23.30 3.40
C GLY A 215 2.99 23.82 2.27
N TYR A 216 3.51 24.73 1.45
CA TYR A 216 2.73 25.39 0.40
C TYR A 216 2.12 24.37 -0.56
N ASP A 217 0.84 24.53 -0.88
CA ASP A 217 0.13 23.65 -1.81
C ASP A 217 0.81 23.71 -3.18
N MET A 218 1.19 22.55 -3.70
CA MET A 218 1.85 22.51 -4.99
C MET A 218 0.81 22.71 -6.09
N VAL A 219 1.04 23.68 -6.99
CA VAL A 219 0.22 23.89 -8.20
C VAL A 219 0.03 22.58 -9.00
N TYR A 220 1.00 21.67 -8.92
CA TYR A 220 0.94 20.33 -9.53
C TYR A 220 -0.19 19.42 -8.99
N CYS A 221 -0.75 19.70 -7.81
CA CYS A 221 -1.90 18.95 -7.27
C CYS A 221 -3.12 19.06 -8.19
N VAL A 222 -3.31 20.22 -8.84
CA VAL A 222 -4.39 20.42 -9.83
C VAL A 222 -4.24 19.45 -11.02
N VAL A 223 -3.02 19.24 -11.51
CA VAL A 223 -2.74 18.27 -12.58
C VAL A 223 -2.99 16.83 -12.10
N GLY A 224 -2.65 16.53 -10.84
CA GLY A 224 -2.97 15.23 -10.23
C GLY A 224 -4.46 14.96 -10.15
N PHE A 225 -5.27 15.97 -9.85
CA PHE A 225 -6.73 15.86 -9.86
C PHE A 225 -7.28 15.52 -11.24
N TYR A 226 -6.80 16.17 -12.30
CA TYR A 226 -7.22 15.84 -13.67
C TYR A 226 -6.88 14.41 -14.04
N ALA A 227 -5.70 13.90 -13.65
CA ALA A 227 -5.35 12.50 -13.88
C ALA A 227 -6.30 11.54 -13.13
N ALA A 228 -6.66 11.85 -11.89
CA ALA A 228 -7.62 11.06 -11.11
C ALA A 228 -9.05 11.10 -11.71
N GLU A 229 -9.47 12.24 -12.26
CA GLU A 229 -10.73 12.37 -12.99
C GLU A 229 -10.74 11.48 -14.24
N LEU A 230 -9.67 11.48 -15.04
CA LEU A 230 -9.53 10.61 -16.21
C LEU A 230 -9.59 9.13 -15.84
N VAL A 231 -8.92 8.73 -14.75
CA VAL A 231 -9.07 7.38 -14.21
C VAL A 231 -10.53 7.08 -13.91
N SER A 232 -11.22 7.97 -13.20
CA SER A 232 -12.61 7.74 -12.78
C SER A 232 -13.58 7.59 -13.96
N LEU A 233 -13.35 8.33 -15.05
CA LEU A 233 -14.19 8.28 -16.25
C LEU A 233 -13.93 7.07 -17.15
N ASN A 234 -12.69 6.58 -17.20
CA ASN A 234 -12.25 5.62 -18.21
C ASN A 234 -11.76 4.29 -17.62
N LEU A 235 -11.87 4.08 -16.30
CA LEU A 235 -11.30 2.91 -15.61
C LEU A 235 -11.69 1.57 -16.25
N ALA A 236 -12.98 1.39 -16.58
CA ALA A 236 -13.46 0.14 -17.17
C ALA A 236 -12.83 -0.13 -18.55
N GLU A 237 -12.62 0.92 -19.35
CA GLU A 237 -11.95 0.81 -20.64
C GLU A 237 -10.46 0.49 -20.46
N TYR A 238 -9.79 1.16 -19.51
CA TYR A 238 -8.38 0.90 -19.19
C TYR A 238 -8.17 -0.53 -18.71
N GLU A 239 -8.99 -0.99 -17.77
CA GLU A 239 -8.94 -2.35 -17.24
C GLU A 239 -9.13 -3.41 -18.35
N ALA A 240 -10.15 -3.24 -19.20
CA ALA A 240 -10.41 -4.14 -20.32
C ALA A 240 -9.26 -4.15 -21.34
N HIS A 241 -8.75 -2.97 -21.71
CA HIS A 241 -7.64 -2.85 -22.65
C HIS A 241 -6.36 -3.48 -22.08
N PHE A 242 -6.04 -3.21 -20.82
CA PHE A 242 -4.87 -3.80 -20.16
C PHE A 242 -4.95 -5.32 -20.14
N LEU A 243 -6.12 -5.87 -19.79
CA LEU A 243 -6.33 -7.30 -19.75
C LEU A 243 -6.15 -7.95 -21.13
N ASP A 244 -6.74 -7.35 -22.18
CA ASP A 244 -6.61 -7.84 -23.55
C ASP A 244 -5.14 -7.89 -24.00
N ILE A 245 -4.39 -6.80 -23.81
CA ILE A 245 -2.98 -6.72 -24.19
C ILE A 245 -2.11 -7.67 -23.37
N ARG A 246 -2.38 -7.81 -22.07
CA ARG A 246 -1.66 -8.79 -21.23
C ARG A 246 -1.89 -10.22 -21.71
N CYS A 247 -3.15 -10.60 -21.93
CA CYS A 247 -3.51 -11.91 -22.44
C CYS A 247 -2.85 -12.19 -23.80
N TYR A 248 -2.86 -11.20 -24.69
CA TYR A 248 -2.17 -11.28 -25.98
C TYR A 248 -0.67 -11.53 -25.81
N LEU A 249 -0.01 -10.76 -24.93
CA LEU A 249 1.43 -10.92 -24.65
C LEU A 249 1.73 -12.33 -24.12
N GLU A 250 0.97 -12.81 -23.13
CA GLU A 250 1.17 -14.14 -22.54
C GLU A 250 0.98 -15.25 -23.58
N GLN A 251 -0.05 -15.15 -24.42
CA GLN A 251 -0.28 -16.10 -25.52
C GLN A 251 0.88 -16.12 -26.53
N LYS A 252 1.39 -14.93 -26.92
CA LYS A 252 2.52 -14.85 -27.86
C LYS A 252 3.81 -15.39 -27.27
N LEU A 253 4.08 -15.10 -26.01
CA LEU A 253 5.24 -15.65 -25.31
C LEU A 253 5.16 -17.18 -25.23
N LEU A 254 3.99 -17.72 -24.88
CA LEU A 254 3.78 -19.16 -24.81
C LEU A 254 3.93 -19.84 -26.18
N ALA A 255 3.39 -19.22 -27.24
CA ALA A 255 3.49 -19.75 -28.59
C ALA A 255 4.94 -19.76 -29.13
N VAL A 256 5.76 -18.78 -28.76
CA VAL A 256 7.15 -18.66 -29.23
C VAL A 256 8.11 -19.56 -28.44
N PHE A 257 8.01 -19.57 -27.11
CA PHE A 257 8.98 -20.28 -26.27
C PHE A 257 8.56 -21.72 -25.94
N GLY A 258 7.25 -22.02 -26.01
CA GLY A 258 6.67 -23.29 -25.58
C GLY A 258 6.52 -23.37 -24.06
N ARG A 259 5.62 -24.26 -23.61
CA ARG A 259 5.23 -24.38 -22.19
C ARG A 259 6.38 -24.79 -21.27
N ASP A 260 7.32 -25.59 -21.76
CA ASP A 260 8.41 -26.13 -20.94
C ASP A 260 9.56 -25.14 -20.71
N LYS A 261 9.58 -24.03 -21.45
CA LYS A 261 10.66 -23.03 -21.38
C LYS A 261 10.19 -21.69 -20.80
N ILE A 262 8.94 -21.59 -20.38
CA ILE A 262 8.40 -20.35 -19.83
C ILE A 262 7.58 -20.60 -18.57
N ASN A 263 7.82 -19.78 -17.55
CA ASN A 263 7.04 -19.78 -16.32
C ASN A 263 6.41 -18.40 -16.11
N PHE A 264 5.10 -18.35 -15.89
CA PHE A 264 4.42 -17.12 -15.49
C PHE A 264 4.33 -17.08 -13.97
N ASN A 265 4.90 -16.02 -13.38
CA ASN A 265 5.14 -15.91 -11.94
C ASN A 265 3.95 -15.29 -11.17
N SER A 266 2.85 -15.01 -11.86
CA SER A 266 1.67 -14.33 -11.30
C SER A 266 0.43 -15.22 -11.22
N HIS A 267 0.37 -16.30 -12.01
CA HIS A 267 -0.82 -17.15 -12.15
C HIS A 267 -0.88 -18.21 -11.07
N PHE A 268 -1.35 -17.80 -9.89
CA PHE A 268 -1.62 -18.71 -8.78
C PHE A 268 -3.11 -19.06 -8.69
N PRO A 269 -3.47 -20.31 -8.34
CA PRO A 269 -4.87 -20.68 -8.11
C PRO A 269 -5.52 -19.83 -7.02
N GLY A 270 -6.69 -19.27 -7.30
CA GLY A 270 -7.49 -18.51 -6.33
C GLY A 270 -6.93 -17.11 -5.99
N SER A 271 -6.14 -16.53 -6.90
CA SER A 271 -5.63 -15.17 -6.78
C SER A 271 -5.93 -14.35 -8.02
N ASP A 272 -6.44 -13.15 -7.80
CA ASP A 272 -6.60 -12.15 -8.85
C ASP A 272 -5.27 -11.44 -9.12
N ILE A 273 -5.09 -10.96 -10.34
CA ILE A 273 -3.87 -10.31 -10.82
C ILE A 273 -4.28 -9.01 -11.50
N LEU A 274 -3.49 -7.96 -11.33
CA LEU A 274 -3.65 -6.72 -12.07
C LEU A 274 -3.75 -6.99 -13.58
N PRO A 275 -4.67 -6.33 -14.29
CA PRO A 275 -4.96 -6.64 -15.69
C PRO A 275 -3.77 -6.40 -16.61
N ASN A 276 -2.83 -5.54 -16.22
CA ASN A 276 -1.70 -5.12 -17.06
C ASN A 276 -0.37 -5.83 -16.76
N THR A 277 -0.28 -6.66 -15.73
CA THR A 277 1.02 -7.16 -15.21
C THR A 277 1.32 -8.58 -15.69
N CYS A 278 2.39 -8.73 -16.46
CA CYS A 278 2.93 -10.03 -16.87
C CYS A 278 4.35 -10.20 -16.29
N ASN A 279 4.46 -10.99 -15.23
CA ASN A 279 5.75 -11.39 -14.69
C ASN A 279 6.09 -12.80 -15.20
N VAL A 280 7.24 -12.93 -15.86
CA VAL A 280 7.58 -14.13 -16.61
C VAL A 280 9.06 -14.46 -16.54
N SER A 281 9.37 -15.74 -16.49
CA SER A 281 10.73 -16.27 -16.53
C SER A 281 10.91 -17.20 -17.73
N ILE A 282 11.98 -16.96 -18.49
CA ILE A 282 12.40 -17.84 -19.58
C ILE A 282 13.42 -18.82 -19.03
N LEU A 283 13.11 -20.11 -19.06
CA LEU A 283 13.90 -21.16 -18.43
C LEU A 283 15.04 -21.57 -19.36
N GLY A 284 16.27 -21.47 -18.86
CA GLY A 284 17.46 -21.89 -19.60
C GLY A 284 18.75 -21.50 -18.88
N ARG A 285 19.82 -22.28 -19.10
CA ARG A 285 21.13 -21.99 -18.50
C ARG A 285 21.67 -20.66 -19.05
N GLY A 286 22.06 -19.76 -18.15
CA GLY A 286 22.63 -18.46 -18.50
C GLY A 286 21.63 -17.38 -18.92
N LEU A 287 20.32 -17.65 -18.86
CA LEU A 287 19.25 -16.69 -19.15
C LEU A 287 18.90 -15.82 -17.93
N GLN A 288 19.87 -15.08 -17.43
CA GLN A 288 19.63 -14.07 -16.39
C GLN A 288 18.84 -12.90 -16.98
N GLY A 289 17.79 -12.43 -16.28
CA GLY A 289 16.87 -11.40 -16.78
C GLY A 289 17.59 -10.13 -17.24
N ARG A 290 18.56 -9.65 -16.46
CA ARG A 290 19.35 -8.45 -16.80
C ARG A 290 20.15 -8.63 -18.08
N ARG A 291 20.73 -9.81 -18.28
CA ARG A 291 21.50 -10.14 -19.49
C ARG A 291 20.57 -10.17 -20.71
N VAL A 292 19.42 -10.82 -20.59
CA VAL A 292 18.41 -10.85 -21.67
C VAL A 292 17.98 -9.43 -22.04
N LEU A 293 17.56 -8.62 -21.05
CA LEU A 293 17.09 -7.26 -21.29
C LEU A 293 18.18 -6.33 -21.85
N SER A 294 19.45 -6.51 -21.48
CA SER A 294 20.55 -5.73 -22.05
C SER A 294 20.72 -5.89 -23.57
N THR A 295 20.23 -7.01 -24.13
CA THR A 295 20.25 -7.28 -25.57
C THR A 295 18.94 -6.89 -26.27
N CYS A 296 17.87 -6.61 -25.51
CA CYS A 296 16.57 -6.21 -26.06
C CYS A 296 16.59 -4.73 -26.46
N ARG A 297 16.53 -4.44 -27.77
CA ARG A 297 16.47 -3.07 -28.29
C ARG A 297 15.07 -2.52 -28.51
N ARG A 298 14.07 -3.40 -28.55
CA ARG A 298 12.69 -3.07 -28.95
C ARG A 298 11.69 -3.10 -27.79
N LEU A 299 12.08 -3.69 -26.66
CA LEU A 299 11.21 -3.92 -25.51
C LEU A 299 11.89 -3.40 -24.27
N LEU A 300 11.16 -2.59 -23.51
CA LEU A 300 11.57 -2.11 -22.19
C LEU A 300 10.78 -2.91 -21.15
N ALA A 301 11.50 -3.55 -20.24
CA ALA A 301 10.95 -4.26 -19.10
C ALA A 301 11.90 -4.15 -17.91
N SER A 302 11.45 -4.55 -16.73
CA SER A 302 12.25 -4.61 -15.52
C SER A 302 12.43 -6.07 -15.07
N VAL A 303 13.53 -6.35 -14.36
CA VAL A 303 13.79 -7.66 -13.74
C VAL A 303 13.08 -7.86 -12.40
N GLY A 304 12.43 -6.82 -11.89
CA GLY A 304 11.72 -6.76 -10.61
C GLY A 304 11.04 -5.40 -10.47
N ALA A 305 10.88 -4.91 -9.24
CA ALA A 305 10.45 -3.53 -9.02
C ALA A 305 11.41 -2.54 -9.72
N ALA A 306 10.87 -1.61 -10.53
CA ALA A 306 11.68 -0.66 -11.30
C ALA A 306 12.66 0.18 -10.43
N CYS A 307 12.38 0.34 -9.13
CA CYS A 307 13.23 1.06 -8.18
C CYS A 307 14.52 0.30 -7.79
N HIS A 308 14.62 -1.00 -8.11
CA HIS A 308 15.74 -1.88 -7.75
C HIS A 308 16.66 -2.23 -8.93
N SER A 309 16.50 -1.59 -10.10
CA SER A 309 17.28 -1.92 -11.32
C SER A 309 18.80 -1.83 -11.16
N ASP A 310 19.28 -1.06 -10.17
CA ASP A 310 20.71 -0.80 -9.94
C ASP A 310 21.34 -1.69 -8.87
N ARG A 311 20.54 -2.44 -8.11
CA ARG A 311 21.00 -3.40 -7.10
C ARG A 311 20.68 -4.78 -7.63
N GLY A 312 21.68 -5.41 -8.27
CA GLY A 312 21.50 -6.62 -9.10
C GLY A 312 20.67 -7.73 -8.47
N ASP A 313 20.14 -8.62 -9.30
CA ASP A 313 19.22 -9.73 -9.03
C ASP A 313 19.35 -10.31 -7.59
N GLN A 314 18.58 -9.78 -6.64
CA GLN A 314 18.44 -10.27 -5.25
C GLN A 314 17.08 -10.93 -5.05
#